data_AF-A0A958XHR9-F1
#
_entry.id   AF-A0A958XHR9-F1
#
_cell.length_a   1.000
_cell.length_b   1.000
_cell.length_c   1.000
_cell.angle_alpha   90.00
_cell.angle_beta   90.00
_cell.angle_gamma   90.00
#
_symmetry.space_group_name_H-M   'P 1'
#
loop_
_entity.id
_entity.type
_entity.pdbx_description
1 polymer ?
#
loop_
_entity_poly.entity_id
_entity_poly.type
_entity_poly.pdbx_seq_one_letter_code
_entity_poly.pdbx_strand_id
1 'polypeptide(L)'
;MQNNKQFIENTLGGPVIITQKIIFLVCFTLHLPLHAQYSDILQNNKISWVAEYTTDYELNPAYNTKLETEANLLELQRLVNTQGKNGLFPDSDVNIPYYFSQKIYAGLKAAAFQCYTDANLQEQLTQEQVLSRFSWKDSTSSDGFIAENEYSTEAFVTFRVRQVFFYNSAKRQFHVRILALAPIPWTSDAEGYLIEHPPLLWIKLPELSKKQTRQLPKSANYVLQTRTQENSPMADQMRTTKGALNIQEWATAEVQKPSHKALTVDGFQPLNGASLKALVYTADTLTTLNDQGQSVIDRIVQNNALETVEKIRFVQNWYFDEQHLLLGCEVVAVAPMATINAAGGLFQFDKPLFYVKY
;
A
#
# COMPACT_ATOMS: atom_id res chain seq x y z
N MET A 1 39.70 5.80 -91.83
CA MET A 1 38.74 6.84 -91.39
C MET A 1 38.96 7.02 -89.89
N GLN A 2 39.75 8.01 -89.49
CA GLN A 2 39.29 9.35 -89.04
C GLN A 2 38.44 9.23 -87.76
N ASN A 3 38.92 9.60 -86.58
CA ASN A 3 39.33 10.93 -86.06
C ASN A 3 38.37 11.35 -84.93
N ASN A 4 38.96 11.77 -83.79
CA ASN A 4 38.60 12.96 -82.98
C ASN A 4 37.22 13.02 -82.30
N LYS A 5 36.97 13.76 -81.20
CA LYS A 5 37.69 14.68 -80.29
C LYS A 5 36.72 14.84 -79.09
N GLN A 6 37.15 14.76 -77.83
CA GLN A 6 37.54 15.91 -76.98
C GLN A 6 36.38 16.89 -76.61
N PHE A 7 36.19 17.06 -75.28
CA PHE A 7 36.44 18.31 -74.51
C PHE A 7 35.29 19.11 -73.81
N ILE A 8 35.55 19.45 -72.50
CA ILE A 8 35.19 20.60 -71.60
C ILE A 8 33.69 20.78 -71.25
N GLU A 9 33.17 21.11 -70.05
CA GLU A 9 33.52 22.01 -68.92
C GLU A 9 32.95 21.48 -67.59
N ASN A 10 33.70 21.39 -66.47
CA ASN A 10 34.09 22.46 -65.52
C ASN A 10 32.97 23.45 -65.15
N THR A 11 32.30 23.20 -64.02
CA THR A 11 31.70 24.28 -63.22
C THR A 11 32.02 24.11 -61.74
N LEU A 12 32.60 25.18 -61.22
CA LEU A 12 33.05 25.41 -59.85
C LEU A 12 31.88 25.59 -58.89
N GLY A 13 32.11 25.21 -57.63
CA GLY A 13 31.97 26.17 -56.54
C GLY A 13 30.63 26.20 -55.81
N GLY A 14 30.60 25.55 -54.64
CA GLY A 14 29.67 25.91 -53.58
C GLY A 14 29.89 25.05 -52.33
N PRO A 15 30.48 25.58 -51.24
CA PRO A 15 30.41 24.89 -49.96
C PRO A 15 28.95 24.96 -49.49
N VAL A 16 28.26 23.82 -49.54
CA VAL A 16 26.96 23.68 -48.87
C VAL A 16 27.24 23.65 -47.38
N ILE A 17 27.16 24.81 -46.74
CA ILE A 17 27.10 24.93 -45.28
C ILE A 17 25.75 24.35 -44.87
N ILE A 18 25.71 23.04 -44.63
CA ILE A 18 24.59 22.38 -43.96
C ILE A 18 24.63 22.87 -42.51
N THR A 19 23.95 23.97 -42.25
CA THR A 19 23.70 24.46 -40.89
C THR A 19 22.73 23.46 -40.26
N GLN A 20 23.28 22.42 -39.67
CA GLN A 20 22.56 21.46 -38.86
C GLN A 20 22.03 22.22 -37.65
N LYS A 21 20.81 22.75 -37.76
CA LYS A 21 20.06 23.27 -36.63
C LYS A 21 19.75 22.08 -35.72
N ILE A 22 20.69 21.77 -34.83
CA ILE A 22 20.46 20.91 -33.69
C ILE A 22 19.43 21.65 -32.84
N ILE A 23 18.16 21.33 -33.07
CA ILE A 23 17.09 21.67 -32.15
C ILE A 23 17.38 20.80 -30.93
N PHE A 24 18.11 21.37 -29.97
CA PHE A 24 18.11 20.89 -28.60
C PHE A 24 16.66 21.04 -28.11
N LEU A 25 15.85 20.00 -28.34
CA LEU A 25 14.62 19.81 -27.63
C LEU A 25 15.04 19.53 -26.19
N VAL A 26 15.26 20.60 -25.43
CA VAL A 26 15.37 20.52 -23.98
C VAL A 26 14.02 20.02 -23.52
N CYS A 27 13.89 18.70 -23.44
CA CYS A 27 12.84 18.04 -22.68
C CYS A 27 13.05 18.46 -21.23
N PHE A 28 12.55 19.65 -20.89
CA PHE A 28 12.30 20.01 -19.51
C PHE A 28 11.37 18.92 -18.98
N THR A 29 11.97 17.96 -18.27
CA THR A 29 11.26 17.07 -17.37
C THR A 29 10.75 17.96 -16.25
N LEU A 30 9.71 18.75 -16.53
CA LEU A 30 8.97 19.48 -15.51
C LEU A 30 8.51 18.40 -14.55
N HIS A 31 9.06 18.44 -13.33
CA HIS A 31 8.61 17.62 -12.22
C HIS A 31 7.12 17.90 -12.07
N LEU A 32 6.30 17.01 -12.63
CA LEU A 32 4.86 17.16 -12.55
C LEU A 32 4.50 17.12 -11.07
N PRO A 33 3.67 18.08 -10.60
CA PRO A 33 3.29 18.12 -9.19
C PRO A 33 2.69 16.79 -8.78
N LEU A 34 2.85 16.41 -7.51
CA LEU A 34 2.25 15.23 -6.84
C LEU A 34 0.85 14.85 -7.32
N HIS A 35 0.03 15.84 -7.67
CA HIS A 35 -1.35 15.69 -8.16
C HIS A 35 -1.45 14.98 -9.52
N ALA A 36 -0.37 14.93 -10.30
CA ALA A 36 -0.38 14.29 -11.60
C ALA A 36 -0.56 12.77 -11.52
N GLN A 37 0.02 12.11 -10.50
CA GLN A 37 0.07 10.64 -10.37
C GLN A 37 -1.30 9.96 -10.20
N TYR A 38 -2.31 10.73 -9.82
CA TYR A 38 -3.68 10.24 -9.72
C TYR A 38 -4.70 11.32 -10.10
N SER A 39 -4.30 12.18 -11.04
CA SER A 39 -5.16 13.22 -11.61
C SER A 39 -6.44 12.63 -12.22
N ASP A 40 -6.37 11.41 -12.76
CA ASP A 40 -7.52 10.67 -13.28
C ASP A 40 -8.56 10.35 -12.20
N ILE A 41 -8.14 10.14 -10.95
CA ILE A 41 -9.03 9.94 -9.80
C ILE A 41 -9.64 11.28 -9.38
N LEU A 42 -8.83 12.33 -9.30
CA LEU A 42 -9.27 13.66 -8.89
C LEU A 42 -10.31 14.26 -9.87
N GLN A 43 -10.13 14.05 -11.17
CA GLN A 43 -11.02 14.56 -12.21
C GLN A 43 -12.30 13.72 -12.40
N ASN A 44 -12.37 12.52 -11.84
CA ASN A 44 -13.53 11.63 -12.02
C ASN A 44 -14.71 12.06 -11.13
N ASN A 45 -15.83 12.45 -11.74
CA ASN A 45 -17.04 12.91 -11.04
C ASN A 45 -17.77 11.81 -10.26
N LYS A 46 -17.49 10.53 -10.52
CA LYS A 46 -18.03 9.39 -9.74
C LYS A 46 -17.24 9.15 -8.46
N ILE A 47 -16.09 9.80 -8.29
CA ILE A 47 -15.28 9.73 -7.09
C ILE A 47 -15.61 10.93 -6.22
N SER A 48 -16.24 10.69 -5.06
CA SER A 48 -16.69 11.76 -4.17
C SER A 48 -15.69 12.07 -3.06
N TRP A 49 -14.77 11.15 -2.75
CA TRP A 49 -13.74 11.34 -1.74
C TRP A 49 -12.42 10.70 -2.18
N VAL A 50 -11.31 11.38 -1.88
CA VAL A 50 -9.94 10.93 -2.13
C VAL A 50 -9.06 11.37 -0.96
N ALA A 51 -8.29 10.46 -0.40
CA ALA A 51 -7.30 10.78 0.62
C ALA A 51 -6.03 9.95 0.48
N GLU A 52 -4.90 10.55 0.81
CA GLU A 52 -3.63 9.84 0.90
C GLU A 52 -3.39 9.31 2.30
N TYR A 53 -2.78 8.14 2.37
CA TYR A 53 -2.38 7.51 3.62
C TYR A 53 -1.02 6.83 3.43
N THR A 54 -0.12 7.04 4.37
CA THR A 54 1.20 6.40 4.41
C THR A 54 1.26 5.54 5.64
N THR A 55 1.57 4.26 5.46
CA THR A 55 1.60 3.30 6.58
C THR A 55 2.58 2.17 6.28
N ASP A 56 3.00 1.50 7.34
CA ASP A 56 3.98 0.43 7.27
C ASP A 56 3.27 -0.92 7.20
N TYR A 57 3.81 -1.80 6.37
CA TYR A 57 3.36 -3.16 6.20
C TYR A 57 4.51 -4.12 6.46
N GLU A 58 4.24 -5.17 7.21
CA GLU A 58 5.20 -6.23 7.52
C GLU A 58 4.80 -7.50 6.77
N LEU A 59 5.76 -8.09 6.07
CA LEU A 59 5.55 -9.30 5.28
C LEU A 59 5.62 -10.53 6.17
N ASN A 60 4.51 -11.28 6.24
CA ASN A 60 4.42 -12.66 6.68
C ASN A 60 5.40 -13.03 7.83
N PRO A 61 5.14 -12.59 9.07
CA PRO A 61 6.05 -12.77 10.20
C PRO A 61 6.04 -14.20 10.75
N ALA A 62 5.84 -15.23 9.92
CA ALA A 62 5.67 -16.62 10.33
C ALA A 62 6.78 -17.16 11.26
N TYR A 63 7.89 -16.44 11.43
CA TYR A 63 8.98 -16.75 12.33
C TYR A 63 9.22 -15.78 13.50
N ASN A 64 8.48 -14.67 13.62
CA ASN A 64 8.69 -13.69 14.71
C ASN A 64 7.45 -13.54 15.59
N THR A 65 7.24 -14.49 16.48
CA THR A 65 6.06 -14.59 17.36
C THR A 65 6.06 -13.63 18.56
N LYS A 66 6.93 -12.60 18.58
CA LYS A 66 7.17 -11.82 19.81
C LYS A 66 7.33 -10.30 19.65
N LEU A 67 7.16 -9.76 18.45
CA LEU A 67 7.25 -8.32 18.28
C LEU A 67 5.84 -7.76 18.10
N GLU A 68 5.40 -7.02 19.10
CA GLU A 68 4.24 -6.14 19.00
C GLU A 68 4.65 -5.01 18.03
N THR A 69 4.34 -5.17 16.74
CA THR A 69 4.58 -4.12 15.75
C THR A 69 3.26 -3.39 15.47
N GLU A 70 3.32 -2.06 15.32
CA GLU A 70 2.16 -1.25 14.89
C GLU A 70 1.90 -1.37 13.36
N ALA A 71 2.69 -2.18 12.67
CA ALA A 71 2.62 -2.36 11.23
C ALA A 71 1.44 -3.25 10.83
N ASN A 72 0.95 -3.05 9.60
CA ASN A 72 -0.04 -3.92 9.03
C ASN A 72 0.58 -5.23 8.58
N LEU A 73 0.05 -6.34 9.07
CA LEU A 73 0.50 -7.64 8.61
C LEU A 73 -0.03 -7.93 7.20
N LEU A 74 0.87 -8.36 6.32
CA LEU A 74 0.58 -8.92 5.00
C LEU A 74 0.73 -10.44 5.07
N GLU A 75 -0.40 -11.12 5.11
CA GLU A 75 -0.50 -12.58 5.16
C GLU A 75 -0.47 -13.17 3.76
N LEU A 76 0.37 -14.18 3.54
CA LEU A 76 0.42 -14.89 2.27
C LEU A 76 -0.87 -15.70 2.02
N GLN A 77 -1.58 -15.37 0.94
CA GLN A 77 -2.77 -16.10 0.51
C GLN A 77 -2.46 -17.09 -0.60
N ARG A 78 -1.58 -16.71 -1.53
CA ARG A 78 -1.21 -17.55 -2.68
C ARG A 78 0.20 -17.23 -3.17
N LEU A 79 0.98 -18.29 -3.39
CA LEU A 79 2.24 -18.22 -4.14
C LEU A 79 2.21 -19.27 -5.26
N VAL A 80 2.39 -18.82 -6.51
CA VAL A 80 2.55 -19.65 -7.70
C VAL A 80 3.94 -19.37 -8.25
N ASN A 81 4.93 -20.16 -7.86
CA ASN A 81 6.28 -20.03 -8.40
C ASN A 81 6.33 -20.61 -9.82
N THR A 82 6.58 -19.74 -10.81
CA THR A 82 6.64 -20.11 -12.23
C THR A 82 7.92 -20.85 -12.62
N GLN A 83 8.94 -20.89 -11.76
CA GLN A 83 10.23 -21.55 -12.08
C GLN A 83 10.30 -23.04 -11.73
N GLY A 84 9.24 -23.62 -11.17
CA GLY A 84 9.11 -25.08 -11.05
C GLY A 84 8.88 -25.74 -12.40
N LYS A 85 9.93 -25.88 -13.23
CA LYS A 85 9.87 -26.55 -14.53
C LYS A 85 9.40 -28.01 -14.46
N ASN A 86 9.35 -28.63 -13.29
CA ASN A 86 9.01 -30.06 -13.13
C ASN A 86 7.96 -30.35 -12.07
N GLY A 87 6.98 -29.45 -11.88
CA GLY A 87 5.70 -29.70 -11.21
C GLY A 87 5.73 -30.70 -10.04
N LEU A 88 5.86 -30.20 -8.81
CA LEU A 88 5.21 -30.71 -7.58
C LEU A 88 5.79 -30.05 -6.32
N PHE A 89 6.98 -29.46 -6.39
CA PHE A 89 7.58 -28.69 -5.30
C PHE A 89 8.26 -27.43 -5.83
N PRO A 90 8.13 -26.26 -5.17
CA PRO A 90 9.06 -25.14 -5.41
C PRO A 90 10.49 -25.62 -5.11
N ASP A 91 11.48 -25.12 -5.86
CA ASP A 91 12.89 -25.32 -5.48
C ASP A 91 13.06 -25.02 -3.99
N SER A 92 13.79 -25.89 -3.28
CA SER A 92 14.08 -25.77 -1.85
C SER A 92 14.73 -24.45 -1.44
N ASP A 93 15.19 -23.67 -2.43
CA ASP A 93 15.93 -22.42 -2.25
C ASP A 93 15.03 -21.19 -2.18
N VAL A 94 13.72 -21.33 -2.44
CA VAL A 94 12.79 -20.20 -2.32
C VAL A 94 12.40 -19.99 -0.86
N ASN A 95 13.06 -19.04 -0.21
CA ASN A 95 12.70 -18.58 1.11
C ASN A 95 11.42 -17.71 1.04
N ILE A 96 10.26 -18.39 1.10
CA ILE A 96 8.92 -17.80 0.94
C ILE A 96 8.70 -16.52 1.78
N PRO A 97 9.06 -16.48 3.08
CA PRO A 97 8.97 -15.26 3.90
C PRO A 97 9.59 -14.01 3.27
N TYR A 98 10.73 -14.14 2.58
CA TYR A 98 11.48 -13.01 2.02
C TYR A 98 11.33 -12.88 0.51
N TYR A 99 10.44 -13.65 -0.11
CA TYR A 99 10.31 -13.74 -1.56
C TYR A 99 10.10 -12.36 -2.21
N PHE A 100 9.17 -11.57 -1.68
CA PHE A 100 8.89 -10.24 -2.21
C PHE A 100 10.10 -9.31 -2.06
N SER A 101 10.73 -9.32 -0.89
CA SER A 101 11.91 -8.52 -0.59
C SER A 101 13.08 -8.84 -1.51
N GLN A 102 13.30 -10.13 -1.78
CA GLN A 102 14.29 -10.60 -2.76
C GLN A 102 13.99 -10.08 -4.17
N LYS A 103 12.73 -10.10 -4.61
CA LYS A 103 12.33 -9.61 -5.93
C LYS A 103 12.49 -8.10 -6.06
N ILE A 104 12.09 -7.34 -5.04
CA ILE A 104 12.28 -5.89 -5.00
C ILE A 104 13.77 -5.56 -5.04
N TYR A 105 14.57 -6.22 -4.20
CA TYR A 105 16.01 -6.00 -4.14
C TYR A 105 16.74 -6.37 -5.44
N ALA A 106 16.37 -7.49 -6.07
CA ALA A 106 16.89 -7.84 -7.39
C ALA A 106 16.54 -6.80 -8.46
N GLY A 107 15.30 -6.30 -8.45
CA GLY A 107 14.88 -5.23 -9.36
C GLY A 107 15.63 -3.91 -9.11
N LEU A 108 15.92 -3.58 -7.86
CA LEU A 108 16.75 -2.42 -7.50
C LEU A 108 18.18 -2.57 -8.04
N LYS A 109 18.81 -3.73 -7.85
CA LYS A 109 20.17 -4.02 -8.39
C LYS A 109 20.21 -3.95 -9.92
N ALA A 110 19.12 -4.34 -10.58
CA ALA A 110 18.97 -4.28 -12.04
C ALA A 110 18.53 -2.91 -12.58
N ALA A 111 18.45 -1.87 -11.75
CA ALA A 111 17.94 -0.54 -12.11
C ALA A 111 16.55 -0.55 -12.75
N ALA A 112 15.71 -1.53 -12.38
CA ALA A 112 14.37 -1.71 -12.94
C ALA A 112 13.33 -0.72 -12.39
N PHE A 113 13.69 0.01 -11.33
CA PHE A 113 12.81 0.94 -10.64
C PHE A 113 13.33 2.38 -10.67
N GLN A 114 12.40 3.34 -10.75
CA GLN A 114 12.70 4.73 -10.46
C GLN A 114 12.68 4.95 -8.95
N CYS A 115 13.83 5.34 -8.39
CA CYS A 115 14.03 5.50 -6.96
C CYS A 115 14.24 6.98 -6.59
N TYR A 116 13.80 7.36 -5.40
CA TYR A 116 13.77 8.74 -4.92
C TYR A 116 14.25 8.84 -3.47
N THR A 117 14.72 10.02 -3.07
CA THR A 117 15.14 10.27 -1.68
C THR A 117 13.94 10.39 -0.74
N ASP A 118 12.78 10.82 -1.25
CA ASP A 118 11.66 11.26 -0.42
C ASP A 118 10.29 10.72 -0.88
N ALA A 119 9.33 10.74 0.03
CA ALA A 119 7.98 10.20 -0.17
C ALA A 119 7.16 10.93 -1.24
N ASN A 120 7.52 12.19 -1.53
CA ASN A 120 6.87 13.00 -2.56
C ASN A 120 7.45 12.74 -3.95
N LEU A 121 8.50 11.92 -4.06
CA LEU A 121 9.13 11.52 -5.31
C LEU A 121 9.66 12.72 -6.11
N GLN A 122 10.31 13.67 -5.41
CA GLN A 122 10.81 14.90 -6.02
C GLN A 122 12.23 14.74 -6.55
N GLU A 123 13.12 14.20 -5.74
CA GLU A 123 14.53 14.05 -6.08
C GLU A 123 14.86 12.60 -6.42
N GLN A 124 15.10 12.34 -7.71
CA GLN A 124 15.41 11.01 -8.22
C GLN A 124 16.86 10.64 -7.92
N LEU A 125 17.07 9.42 -7.45
CA LEU A 125 18.38 8.84 -7.18
C LEU A 125 19.01 8.26 -8.46
N THR A 126 20.33 8.39 -8.58
CA THR A 126 21.12 7.61 -9.55
C THR A 126 21.25 6.16 -9.07
N GLN A 127 21.60 5.24 -9.97
CA GLN A 127 21.79 3.84 -9.61
C GLN A 127 22.89 3.64 -8.55
N GLU A 128 23.98 4.40 -8.64
CA GLU A 128 25.05 4.36 -7.65
C GLU A 128 24.56 4.81 -6.27
N GLN A 129 23.74 5.87 -6.22
CA GLN A 129 23.12 6.32 -4.97
C GLN A 129 22.09 5.30 -4.45
N VAL A 130 21.35 4.61 -5.32
CA VAL A 130 20.46 3.53 -4.90
C VAL A 130 21.25 2.43 -4.22
N LEU A 131 22.31 1.93 -4.86
CA LEU A 131 23.12 0.84 -4.32
C LEU A 131 23.81 1.22 -3.02
N SER A 132 24.32 2.45 -2.89
CA SER A 132 25.00 2.89 -1.66
C SER A 132 24.07 3.01 -0.45
N ARG A 133 22.74 3.14 -0.65
CA ARG A 133 21.75 3.12 0.45
C ARG A 133 21.56 1.74 1.06
N PHE A 134 21.98 0.68 0.36
CA PHE A 134 21.92 -0.70 0.85
C PHE A 134 23.20 -1.13 1.56
N SER A 135 24.17 -0.22 1.69
CA SER A 135 25.41 -0.46 2.42
C SER A 135 25.53 0.48 3.62
N TRP A 136 26.13 0.00 4.70
CA TRP A 136 26.52 0.83 5.84
C TRP A 136 27.99 0.58 6.19
N LYS A 137 28.59 1.57 6.84
CA LYS A 137 29.97 1.51 7.29
C LYS A 137 29.98 1.37 8.80
N ASP A 138 30.58 0.30 9.29
CA ASP A 138 30.79 0.08 10.72
C ASP A 138 32.24 0.41 11.07
N SER A 139 32.44 1.23 12.11
CA SER A 139 33.76 1.56 12.61
C SER A 139 34.14 0.59 13.72
N THR A 140 34.91 -0.44 13.40
CA THR A 140 35.39 -1.38 14.42
C THR A 140 36.46 -0.70 15.28
N SER A 141 36.24 -0.65 16.60
CA SER A 141 37.08 0.08 17.54
C SER A 141 38.36 -0.69 17.89
N SER A 142 39.44 -0.42 17.15
CA SER A 142 40.83 -0.35 17.67
C SER A 142 41.84 0.07 16.59
N ASP A 143 41.59 -0.29 15.33
CA ASP A 143 42.61 -0.20 14.27
C ASP A 143 42.25 0.78 13.13
N GLY A 144 41.13 1.50 13.25
CA GLY A 144 40.64 2.42 12.21
C GLY A 144 40.13 1.73 10.94
N PHE A 145 39.93 0.41 10.99
CA PHE A 145 39.31 -0.33 9.90
C PHE A 145 37.82 0.02 9.79
N ILE A 146 37.39 0.37 8.59
CA ILE A 146 35.98 0.63 8.27
C ILE A 146 35.48 -0.58 7.48
N ALA A 147 34.61 -1.37 8.09
CA ALA A 147 33.94 -2.47 7.40
C ALA A 147 32.77 -1.90 6.61
N GLU A 148 32.73 -2.15 5.30
CA GLU A 148 31.55 -1.89 4.47
C GLU A 148 30.69 -3.14 4.46
N ASN A 149 29.48 -3.02 5.00
CA ASN A 149 28.50 -4.09 5.10
C ASN A 149 27.33 -3.78 4.16
N GLU A 150 26.67 -4.82 3.66
CA GLU A 150 25.47 -4.71 2.82
C GLU A 150 24.29 -5.37 3.52
N TYR A 151 23.08 -4.79 3.39
CA TYR A 151 21.89 -5.36 4.01
C TYR A 151 21.53 -6.66 3.31
N SER A 152 21.36 -7.73 4.09
CA SER A 152 20.74 -8.95 3.61
C SER A 152 19.32 -8.65 3.13
N THR A 153 18.85 -9.34 2.09
CA THR A 153 17.45 -9.26 1.66
C THR A 153 16.45 -9.62 2.77
N GLU A 154 16.92 -10.42 3.74
CA GLU A 154 16.14 -10.85 4.90
C GLU A 154 15.91 -9.73 5.92
N ALA A 155 16.71 -8.65 5.87
CA ALA A 155 16.50 -7.46 6.69
C ALA A 155 15.29 -6.64 6.24
N PHE A 156 14.79 -6.82 5.01
CA PHE A 156 13.70 -6.04 4.46
C PHE A 156 12.36 -6.76 4.61
N VAL A 157 11.84 -6.87 5.83
CA VAL A 157 10.50 -7.42 6.06
C VAL A 157 9.42 -6.36 6.18
N THR A 158 9.80 -5.11 6.48
CA THR A 158 8.89 -3.98 6.56
C THR A 158 9.01 -3.07 5.35
N PHE A 159 7.86 -2.64 4.85
CA PHE A 159 7.75 -1.68 3.76
C PHE A 159 6.81 -0.56 4.14
N ARG A 160 7.30 0.68 4.07
CA ARG A 160 6.46 1.87 4.12
C ARG A 160 5.79 2.06 2.77
N VAL A 161 4.48 2.18 2.76
CA VAL A 161 3.69 2.31 1.54
C VAL A 161 2.92 3.61 1.59
N ARG A 162 3.11 4.43 0.54
CA ARG A 162 2.26 5.59 0.26
C ARG A 162 1.19 5.20 -0.74
N GLN A 163 -0.07 5.35 -0.36
CA GLN A 163 -1.23 4.94 -1.14
C GLN A 163 -2.30 6.04 -1.13
N VAL A 164 -3.17 6.00 -2.13
CA VAL A 164 -4.36 6.85 -2.21
C VAL A 164 -5.61 5.98 -2.13
N PHE A 165 -6.44 6.26 -1.13
CA PHE A 165 -7.78 5.71 -1.00
C PHE A 165 -8.77 6.63 -1.68
N PHE A 166 -9.80 6.05 -2.28
CA PHE A 166 -10.86 6.82 -2.90
C PHE A 166 -12.19 6.09 -2.87
N TYR A 167 -13.27 6.85 -2.75
CA TYR A 167 -14.63 6.31 -2.70
C TYR A 167 -15.39 6.63 -3.99
N ASN A 168 -15.83 5.58 -4.67
CA ASN A 168 -16.68 5.67 -5.85
C ASN A 168 -18.15 5.70 -5.41
N SER A 169 -18.74 6.89 -5.37
CA SER A 169 -20.11 7.09 -4.90
C SER A 169 -21.16 6.41 -5.80
N ALA A 170 -20.90 6.32 -7.10
CA ALA A 170 -21.80 5.66 -8.04
C ALA A 170 -21.88 4.14 -7.81
N LYS A 171 -20.77 3.51 -7.39
CA LYS A 171 -20.72 2.08 -7.06
C LYS A 171 -20.89 1.80 -5.57
N ARG A 172 -20.77 2.82 -4.72
CA ARG A 172 -20.65 2.69 -3.25
C ARG A 172 -19.50 1.77 -2.83
N GLN A 173 -18.32 1.96 -3.44
CA GLN A 173 -17.13 1.12 -3.22
C GLN A 173 -15.91 1.96 -2.89
N PHE A 174 -15.11 1.49 -1.92
CA PHE A 174 -13.76 1.98 -1.69
C PHE A 174 -12.77 1.28 -2.63
N HIS A 175 -11.76 2.03 -3.03
CA HIS A 175 -10.65 1.56 -3.83
C HIS A 175 -9.34 2.13 -3.30
N VAL A 176 -8.23 1.55 -3.75
CA VAL A 176 -6.89 1.97 -3.38
C VAL A 176 -5.98 1.95 -4.61
N ARG A 177 -4.98 2.82 -4.64
CA ARG A 177 -3.86 2.78 -5.57
C ARG A 177 -2.58 3.03 -4.79
N ILE A 178 -1.58 2.18 -4.98
CA ILE A 178 -0.25 2.39 -4.41
C ILE A 178 0.49 3.39 -5.30
N LEU A 179 1.09 4.39 -4.66
CA LEU A 179 1.87 5.43 -5.35
C LEU A 179 3.37 5.13 -5.25
N ALA A 180 3.82 4.74 -4.05
CA ALA A 180 5.22 4.46 -3.77
C ALA A 180 5.39 3.43 -2.65
N LEU A 181 6.55 2.77 -2.67
CA LEU A 181 6.97 1.74 -1.73
C LEU A 181 8.36 2.07 -1.21
N ALA A 182 8.64 1.85 0.07
CA ALA A 182 9.91 2.20 0.70
C ALA A 182 10.37 1.04 1.60
N PRO A 183 11.47 0.33 1.28
CA PRO A 183 11.97 -0.72 2.17
C PRO A 183 12.55 -0.10 3.45
N ILE A 184 12.22 -0.72 4.60
CA ILE A 184 12.76 -0.38 5.91
C ILE A 184 13.57 -1.58 6.41
N PRO A 185 14.89 -1.45 6.59
CA PRO A 185 15.71 -2.53 7.13
C PRO A 185 15.40 -2.71 8.61
N TRP A 186 15.32 -3.96 9.02
CA TRP A 186 15.41 -4.34 10.42
C TRP A 186 16.86 -4.50 10.80
N THR A 187 17.28 -3.75 11.82
CA THR A 187 18.53 -4.02 12.51
C THR A 187 18.25 -4.11 13.99
N SER A 188 19.09 -4.85 14.71
CA SER A 188 19.12 -4.82 16.16
C SER A 188 20.35 -4.09 16.66
N ASP A 189 20.27 -3.54 17.87
CA ASP A 189 21.45 -3.15 18.64
C ASP A 189 22.24 -4.39 19.13
N ALA A 190 23.30 -4.16 19.92
CA ALA A 190 24.15 -5.21 20.44
C ALA A 190 23.41 -6.14 21.43
N GLU A 191 22.36 -5.63 22.06
CA GLU A 191 21.49 -6.31 23.01
C GLU A 191 20.35 -7.09 22.33
N GLY A 192 20.17 -6.90 21.02
CA GLY A 192 19.15 -7.58 20.22
C GLY A 192 17.81 -6.83 20.14
N TYR A 193 17.72 -5.59 20.65
CA TYR A 193 16.53 -4.77 20.49
C TYR A 193 16.47 -4.19 19.08
N LEU A 194 15.27 -4.20 18.49
CA LEU A 194 15.07 -3.60 17.18
C LEU A 194 15.27 -2.09 17.22
N ILE A 195 16.06 -1.59 16.27
CA ILE A 195 16.24 -0.18 16.02
C ILE A 195 15.30 0.19 14.87
N GLU A 196 14.40 1.14 15.10
CA GLU A 196 13.57 1.69 14.04
C GLU A 196 14.42 2.49 13.05
N HIS A 197 14.29 2.17 11.76
CA HIS A 197 14.98 2.90 10.69
C HIS A 197 14.02 3.72 9.86
N PRO A 198 14.46 4.91 9.38
CA PRO A 198 13.75 5.57 8.30
C PRO A 198 13.83 4.71 7.01
N PRO A 199 12.90 4.91 6.07
CA PRO A 199 13.03 4.36 4.72
C PRO A 199 14.40 4.64 4.09
N LEU A 200 15.01 3.62 3.47
CA LEU A 200 16.28 3.80 2.76
C LEU A 200 16.14 4.67 1.51
N LEU A 201 15.04 4.46 0.79
CA LEU A 201 14.67 5.16 -0.44
C LEU A 201 13.18 4.94 -0.72
N TRP A 202 12.65 5.68 -1.69
CA TRP A 202 11.28 5.52 -2.18
C TRP A 202 11.26 5.02 -3.62
N ILE A 203 10.61 3.89 -3.84
CA ILE A 203 10.38 3.25 -5.13
C ILE A 203 9.07 3.78 -5.69
N LYS A 204 9.12 4.46 -6.83
CA LYS A 204 7.92 4.82 -7.58
C LYS A 204 7.41 3.60 -8.34
N LEU A 205 6.14 3.27 -8.13
CA LEU A 205 5.52 2.13 -8.80
C LEU A 205 4.87 2.58 -10.12
N PRO A 206 4.90 1.73 -11.16
CA PRO A 206 4.25 2.07 -12.42
C PRO A 206 2.72 2.14 -12.23
N GLU A 207 2.07 3.05 -12.96
CA GLU A 207 0.61 3.09 -12.98
C GLU A 207 0.05 1.81 -13.63
N LEU A 208 -0.80 1.10 -12.90
CA LEU A 208 -1.56 0.00 -13.47
C LEU A 208 -2.54 0.52 -14.51
N SER A 209 -2.54 -0.09 -15.69
CA SER A 209 -3.52 0.28 -16.72
C SER A 209 -4.96 0.06 -16.20
N LYS A 210 -5.92 0.86 -16.69
CA LYS A 210 -7.35 0.74 -16.32
C LYS A 210 -7.94 -0.67 -16.51
N LYS A 211 -7.32 -1.51 -17.34
CA LYS A 211 -7.71 -2.92 -17.57
C LYS A 211 -7.16 -3.85 -16.49
N GLN A 212 -5.97 -3.57 -15.96
CA GLN A 212 -5.30 -4.38 -14.92
C GLN A 212 -5.87 -4.12 -13.52
N THR A 213 -6.47 -2.95 -13.26
CA THR A 213 -6.96 -2.57 -11.92
C THR A 213 -8.27 -3.23 -11.48
N ARG A 214 -8.95 -4.01 -12.33
CA ARG A 214 -10.33 -4.42 -12.06
C ARG A 214 -10.49 -5.79 -11.42
N GLN A 215 -9.50 -6.66 -11.51
CA GLN A 215 -9.53 -8.00 -10.92
C GLN A 215 -8.10 -8.44 -10.63
N LEU A 216 -7.89 -9.10 -9.49
CA LEU A 216 -6.70 -9.88 -9.22
C LEU A 216 -6.30 -10.65 -10.50
N PRO A 217 -5.13 -10.36 -11.10
CA PRO A 217 -4.72 -11.06 -12.30
C PRO A 217 -4.73 -12.56 -12.02
N LYS A 218 -5.38 -13.35 -12.88
CA LYS A 218 -5.30 -14.82 -12.74
C LYS A 218 -3.86 -15.31 -12.80
N SER A 219 -2.99 -14.54 -13.46
CA SER A 219 -1.54 -14.71 -13.56
C SER A 219 -0.74 -14.16 -12.38
N ALA A 220 -1.37 -13.56 -11.36
CA ALA A 220 -0.64 -13.03 -10.21
C ALA A 220 -0.02 -14.18 -9.40
N ASN A 221 1.32 -14.22 -9.40
CA ASN A 221 2.10 -15.27 -8.78
C ASN A 221 2.12 -15.12 -7.26
N TYR A 222 2.16 -13.91 -6.74
CA TYR A 222 2.27 -13.66 -5.31
C TYR A 222 1.11 -12.79 -4.86
N VAL A 223 0.27 -13.34 -3.98
CA VAL A 223 -0.93 -12.67 -3.46
C VAL A 223 -0.87 -12.66 -1.94
N LEU A 224 -0.87 -11.46 -1.39
CA LEU A 224 -0.95 -11.21 0.04
C LEU A 224 -2.31 -10.63 0.38
N GLN A 225 -2.74 -10.79 1.62
CA GLN A 225 -3.88 -10.08 2.17
C GLN A 225 -3.48 -9.37 3.44
N THR A 226 -4.01 -8.18 3.62
CA THR A 226 -3.89 -7.45 4.88
C THR A 226 -5.26 -7.04 5.36
N ARG A 227 -5.41 -7.02 6.69
CA ARG A 227 -6.48 -6.33 7.39
C ARG A 227 -5.77 -5.23 8.14
N THR A 228 -6.11 -3.98 7.88
CA THR A 228 -5.43 -2.86 8.54
C THR A 228 -5.84 -2.83 10.02
N GLN A 229 -5.27 -3.70 10.86
CA GLN A 229 -5.78 -3.95 12.20
C GLN A 229 -5.30 -2.86 13.16
N GLU A 230 -3.98 -2.79 13.38
CA GLU A 230 -3.34 -1.91 14.36
C GLU A 230 -3.32 -0.45 13.89
N ASN A 231 -3.33 -0.20 12.58
CA ASN A 231 -3.30 1.15 12.02
C ASN A 231 -4.50 1.49 11.12
N SER A 232 -5.69 0.93 11.41
CA SER A 232 -6.93 1.40 10.79
C SER A 232 -7.01 2.94 10.84
N PRO A 233 -7.01 3.64 9.69
CA PRO A 233 -6.94 5.10 9.70
C PRO A 233 -8.24 5.71 10.22
N MET A 234 -8.09 6.75 11.04
CA MET A 234 -9.12 7.75 11.27
C MET A 234 -9.23 8.68 10.05
N ALA A 235 -10.37 9.34 9.89
CA ALA A 235 -10.58 10.25 8.75
C ALA A 235 -9.57 11.43 8.71
N ASP A 236 -9.14 11.91 9.88
CA ASP A 236 -8.19 13.02 10.06
C ASP A 236 -6.72 12.60 9.94
N GLN A 237 -6.41 11.32 10.15
CA GLN A 237 -5.09 10.72 9.89
C GLN A 237 -4.80 10.57 8.39
N MET A 238 -5.82 10.69 7.54
CA MET A 238 -5.67 10.66 6.09
C MET A 238 -5.62 12.08 5.52
N ARG A 239 -4.63 12.34 4.66
CA ARG A 239 -4.54 13.63 3.96
C ARG A 239 -5.57 13.68 2.85
N THR A 240 -6.75 14.23 3.16
CA THR A 240 -7.84 14.37 2.19
C THR A 240 -7.48 15.38 1.09
N THR A 241 -7.58 14.95 -0.17
CA THR A 241 -7.26 15.76 -1.36
C THR A 241 -8.50 16.09 -2.20
N LYS A 242 -9.62 15.39 -1.97
CA LYS A 242 -10.91 15.69 -2.61
C LYS A 242 -12.07 15.26 -1.70
N GLY A 243 -13.07 16.14 -1.59
CA GLY A 243 -14.31 15.87 -0.86
C GLY A 243 -14.11 15.71 0.65
N ALA A 244 -15.05 15.03 1.29
CA ALA A 244 -14.98 14.66 2.70
C ALA A 244 -15.66 13.28 2.88
N LEU A 245 -15.16 12.49 3.83
CA LEU A 245 -15.75 11.21 4.20
C LEU A 245 -16.19 11.27 5.66
N ASN A 246 -17.50 11.20 5.87
CA ASN A 246 -18.05 10.93 7.19
C ASN A 246 -18.25 9.41 7.33
N ILE A 247 -17.35 8.75 8.06
CA ILE A 247 -17.34 7.28 8.21
C ILE A 247 -18.60 6.80 8.93
N GLN A 248 -19.08 7.53 9.95
CA GLN A 248 -20.31 7.22 10.67
C GLN A 248 -21.54 7.31 9.77
N GLU A 249 -21.66 8.37 8.96
CA GLU A 249 -22.77 8.50 8.00
C GLU A 249 -22.74 7.39 6.95
N TRP A 250 -21.55 7.07 6.42
CA TRP A 250 -21.38 5.95 5.48
C TRP A 250 -21.81 4.62 6.11
N ALA A 251 -21.35 4.32 7.33
CA ALA A 251 -21.69 3.11 8.06
C ALA A 251 -23.20 3.01 8.32
N THR A 252 -23.81 4.12 8.73
CA THR A 252 -25.26 4.22 8.95
C THR A 252 -26.03 3.94 7.66
N ALA A 253 -25.59 4.49 6.53
CA ALA A 253 -26.21 4.23 5.23
C ALA A 253 -26.08 2.76 4.80
N GLU A 254 -24.95 2.09 5.09
CA GLU A 254 -24.78 0.66 4.83
C GLU A 254 -25.67 -0.20 5.72
N VAL A 255 -25.88 0.14 6.99
CA VAL A 255 -26.81 -0.58 7.88
C VAL A 255 -28.27 -0.43 7.42
N GLN A 256 -28.67 0.77 6.98
CA GLN A 256 -30.05 1.02 6.55
C GLN A 256 -30.35 0.43 5.18
N LYS A 257 -29.40 0.54 4.24
CA LYS A 257 -29.53 0.04 2.88
C LYS A 257 -28.17 -0.49 2.39
N PRO A 258 -27.85 -1.75 2.70
CA PRO A 258 -26.59 -2.36 2.28
C PRO A 258 -26.40 -2.26 0.77
N SER A 259 -25.27 -1.72 0.34
CA SER A 259 -24.89 -1.69 -1.08
C SER A 259 -24.33 -3.02 -1.57
N HIS A 260 -23.71 -3.76 -0.66
CA HIS A 260 -23.06 -5.03 -0.92
C HIS A 260 -23.35 -6.03 0.20
N LYS A 261 -22.76 -7.22 0.09
CA LYS A 261 -22.90 -8.27 1.08
C LYS A 261 -22.20 -7.87 2.39
N ALA A 262 -22.99 -7.69 3.44
CA ALA A 262 -22.48 -7.51 4.80
C ALA A 262 -22.09 -8.88 5.39
N LEU A 263 -20.99 -8.92 6.13
CA LEU A 263 -20.42 -10.13 6.72
C LEU A 263 -20.11 -9.92 8.20
N THR A 264 -20.18 -10.99 8.98
CA THR A 264 -19.76 -11.01 10.38
C THR A 264 -18.26 -10.74 10.51
N VAL A 265 -17.87 -10.18 11.64
CA VAL A 265 -16.45 -10.00 12.02
C VAL A 265 -15.78 -11.35 12.21
N ASP A 266 -16.49 -12.26 12.89
CA ASP A 266 -16.01 -13.59 13.22
C ASP A 266 -16.37 -14.53 12.06
N GLY A 267 -15.40 -14.79 11.17
CA GLY A 267 -15.51 -15.81 10.14
C GLY A 267 -16.25 -15.40 8.85
N PHE A 268 -16.45 -14.11 8.60
CA PHE A 268 -16.98 -13.58 7.33
C PHE A 268 -18.29 -14.23 6.87
N GLN A 269 -19.18 -14.56 7.81
CA GLN A 269 -20.47 -15.18 7.51
C GLN A 269 -21.46 -14.13 7.01
N PRO A 270 -22.35 -14.46 6.05
CA PRO A 270 -23.32 -13.49 5.52
C PRO A 270 -24.29 -12.96 6.57
N LEU A 271 -24.48 -11.63 6.61
CA LEU A 271 -25.51 -10.97 7.41
C LEU A 271 -26.67 -10.52 6.53
N ASN A 272 -27.90 -10.83 6.97
CA ASN A 272 -29.09 -10.18 6.41
C ASN A 272 -29.32 -8.81 7.09
N GLY A 273 -30.21 -7.99 6.53
CA GLY A 273 -30.45 -6.63 7.05
C GLY A 273 -30.94 -6.58 8.50
N ALA A 274 -31.72 -7.56 8.96
CA ALA A 274 -32.20 -7.62 10.34
C ALA A 274 -31.06 -7.97 11.32
N SER A 275 -30.24 -8.97 10.97
CA SER A 275 -29.06 -9.36 11.75
C SER A 275 -28.03 -8.23 11.79
N LEU A 276 -27.83 -7.51 10.69
CA LEU A 276 -26.94 -6.35 10.64
C LEU A 276 -27.42 -5.23 11.58
N LYS A 277 -28.72 -4.91 11.57
CA LYS A 277 -29.30 -3.93 12.49
C LYS A 277 -29.18 -4.35 13.94
N ALA A 278 -29.49 -5.61 14.26
CA ALA A 278 -29.37 -6.14 15.62
C ALA A 278 -27.92 -6.17 16.15
N LEU A 279 -26.93 -6.22 15.25
CA LEU A 279 -25.52 -6.17 15.62
C LEU A 279 -25.07 -4.78 16.07
N VAL A 280 -25.63 -3.71 15.49
CA VAL A 280 -25.21 -2.33 15.77
C VAL A 280 -26.15 -1.59 16.73
N TYR A 281 -27.42 -1.98 16.75
CA TYR A 281 -28.43 -1.46 17.67
C TYR A 281 -28.72 -2.53 18.71
N THR A 282 -28.12 -2.40 19.89
CA THR A 282 -28.32 -3.33 21.01
C THR A 282 -29.12 -2.67 22.12
N ALA A 283 -29.86 -3.46 22.88
CA ALA A 283 -30.54 -3.00 24.07
C ALA A 283 -29.85 -3.63 25.29
N ASP A 284 -29.44 -2.81 26.24
CA ASP A 284 -28.87 -3.26 27.51
C ASP A 284 -29.82 -2.93 28.67
N THR A 285 -29.84 -3.78 29.69
CA THR A 285 -30.70 -3.60 30.87
C THR A 285 -29.83 -3.18 32.04
N LEU A 286 -29.96 -1.92 32.47
CA LEU A 286 -29.29 -1.46 33.67
C LEU A 286 -30.07 -1.94 34.90
N THR A 287 -29.41 -2.70 35.76
CA THR A 287 -29.96 -3.14 37.04
C THR A 287 -29.29 -2.39 38.19
N THR A 288 -30.09 -1.81 39.08
CA THR A 288 -29.63 -1.22 40.33
C THR A 288 -29.94 -2.15 41.49
N LEU A 289 -29.17 -2.10 42.57
CA LEU A 289 -29.48 -2.82 43.80
C LEU A 289 -30.43 -1.95 44.64
N ASN A 290 -31.55 -2.51 45.10
CA ASN A 290 -32.41 -1.84 46.07
C ASN A 290 -31.76 -1.84 47.47
N ASP A 291 -32.38 -1.15 48.43
CA ASP A 291 -31.90 -1.05 49.82
C ASP A 291 -31.77 -2.42 50.53
N GLN A 292 -32.39 -3.46 49.97
CA GLN A 292 -32.35 -4.85 50.45
C GLN A 292 -31.29 -5.69 49.72
N GLY A 293 -30.46 -5.08 48.86
CA GLY A 293 -29.43 -5.75 48.08
C GLY A 293 -29.96 -6.61 46.92
N GLN A 294 -31.22 -6.44 46.51
CA GLN A 294 -31.80 -7.17 45.38
C GLN A 294 -31.65 -6.37 44.09
N SER A 295 -31.23 -7.03 43.01
CA SER A 295 -31.17 -6.41 41.68
C SER A 295 -32.58 -6.12 41.15
N VAL A 296 -32.87 -4.86 40.88
CA VAL A 296 -34.09 -4.39 40.23
C VAL A 296 -33.72 -3.82 38.86
N ILE A 297 -34.51 -4.14 37.85
CA ILE A 297 -34.36 -3.52 36.52
C ILE A 297 -34.72 -2.05 36.65
N ASP A 298 -33.75 -1.17 36.43
CA ASP A 298 -33.93 0.28 36.52
C ASP A 298 -34.43 0.84 35.18
N ARG A 299 -33.71 0.55 34.09
CA ARG A 299 -34.07 0.99 32.74
C ARG A 299 -33.42 0.16 31.64
N ILE A 300 -34.04 0.15 30.47
CA ILE A 300 -33.47 -0.38 29.23
C ILE A 300 -32.79 0.76 28.47
N VAL A 301 -31.50 0.64 28.19
CA VAL A 301 -30.73 1.59 27.39
C VAL A 301 -30.58 1.05 25.98
N GLN A 302 -30.93 1.87 24.99
CA GLN A 302 -30.66 1.57 23.59
C GLN A 302 -29.27 2.08 23.24
N ASN A 303 -28.40 1.17 22.85
CA ASN A 303 -27.03 1.45 22.44
C ASN A 303 -26.96 1.46 20.91
N ASN A 304 -26.36 2.52 20.38
CA ASN A 304 -26.10 2.66 18.95
C ASN A 304 -24.59 2.66 18.72
N ALA A 305 -24.03 1.49 18.38
CA ALA A 305 -22.59 1.36 18.16
C ALA A 305 -22.07 2.19 16.96
N LEU A 306 -22.95 2.71 16.10
CA LEU A 306 -22.56 3.61 15.01
C LEU A 306 -22.14 4.99 15.51
N GLU A 307 -22.62 5.44 16.67
CA GLU A 307 -22.25 6.75 17.25
C GLU A 307 -20.80 6.81 17.72
N THR A 308 -20.16 5.66 17.91
CA THR A 308 -18.75 5.56 18.32
C THR A 308 -17.84 5.15 17.16
N VAL A 309 -18.31 5.21 15.91
CA VAL A 309 -17.49 4.87 14.74
C VAL A 309 -16.57 6.03 14.39
N GLU A 310 -15.28 5.84 14.63
CA GLU A 310 -14.23 6.85 14.38
C GLU A 310 -13.23 6.42 13.30
N LYS A 311 -13.06 5.10 13.12
CA LYS A 311 -12.05 4.49 12.24
C LYS A 311 -12.70 3.66 11.13
N ILE A 312 -11.93 3.44 10.07
CA ILE A 312 -12.28 2.50 9.01
C ILE A 312 -11.16 1.49 8.81
N ARG A 313 -11.52 0.21 8.80
CA ARG A 313 -10.60 -0.89 8.48
C ARG A 313 -10.74 -1.26 7.02
N PHE A 314 -9.62 -1.34 6.32
CA PHE A 314 -9.55 -1.86 4.96
C PHE A 314 -9.04 -3.30 4.97
N VAL A 315 -9.72 -4.17 4.24
CA VAL A 315 -9.19 -5.47 3.86
C VAL A 315 -8.73 -5.34 2.41
N GLN A 316 -7.44 -5.59 2.20
CA GLN A 316 -6.81 -5.42 0.90
C GLN A 316 -6.17 -6.71 0.44
N ASN A 317 -6.33 -7.03 -0.85
CA ASN A 317 -5.50 -8.02 -1.52
C ASN A 317 -4.39 -7.28 -2.27
N TRP A 318 -3.16 -7.71 -2.04
CA TRP A 318 -1.98 -7.24 -2.75
C TRP A 318 -1.54 -8.31 -3.71
N TYR A 319 -1.04 -7.90 -4.87
CA TYR A 319 -0.48 -8.83 -5.83
C TYR A 319 0.76 -8.28 -6.48
N PHE A 320 1.75 -9.14 -6.64
CA PHE A 320 2.98 -8.81 -7.33
C PHE A 320 3.10 -9.63 -8.62
N ASP A 321 3.23 -8.93 -9.74
CA ASP A 321 3.53 -9.49 -11.06
C ASP A 321 5.02 -9.33 -11.33
N GLU A 322 5.77 -10.43 -11.16
CA GLU A 322 7.21 -10.45 -11.35
C GLU A 322 7.65 -10.15 -12.78
N GLN A 323 6.85 -10.52 -13.79
CA GLN A 323 7.25 -10.35 -15.19
C GLN A 323 7.36 -8.88 -15.55
N HIS A 324 6.49 -8.06 -14.98
CA HIS A 324 6.40 -6.64 -15.23
C HIS A 324 6.89 -5.79 -14.04
N LEU A 325 7.28 -6.44 -12.94
CA LEU A 325 7.62 -5.81 -11.65
C LEU A 325 6.52 -4.86 -11.17
N LEU A 326 5.27 -5.28 -11.32
CA LEU A 326 4.10 -4.49 -10.96
C LEU A 326 3.54 -4.95 -9.62
N LEU A 327 3.42 -3.99 -8.69
CA LEU A 327 2.69 -4.19 -7.44
C LEU A 327 1.31 -3.55 -7.56
N GLY A 328 0.28 -4.35 -7.36
CA GLY A 328 -1.10 -3.90 -7.30
C GLY A 328 -1.75 -4.19 -5.97
N CYS A 329 -2.82 -3.45 -5.70
CA CYS A 329 -3.62 -3.63 -4.51
C CYS A 329 -5.09 -3.34 -4.84
N GLU A 330 -5.99 -4.12 -4.25
CA GLU A 330 -7.43 -3.94 -4.35
C GLU A 330 -8.06 -3.99 -2.96
N VAL A 331 -9.03 -3.11 -2.68
CA VAL A 331 -9.85 -3.21 -1.48
C VAL A 331 -10.91 -4.27 -1.74
N VAL A 332 -10.92 -5.34 -0.95
CA VAL A 332 -11.91 -6.43 -1.06
C VAL A 332 -13.03 -6.32 -0.06
N ALA A 333 -12.78 -5.67 1.08
CA ALA A 333 -13.81 -5.36 2.05
C ALA A 333 -13.40 -4.15 2.89
N VAL A 334 -14.39 -3.54 3.53
CA VAL A 334 -14.21 -2.48 4.53
C VAL A 334 -15.04 -2.75 5.76
N ALA A 335 -14.60 -2.28 6.92
CA ALA A 335 -15.39 -2.34 8.15
C ALA A 335 -15.35 -1.00 8.89
N PRO A 336 -16.50 -0.45 9.30
CA PRO A 336 -16.51 0.62 10.29
C PRO A 336 -16.05 0.06 11.63
N MET A 337 -15.18 0.81 12.30
CA MET A 337 -14.57 0.45 13.57
C MET A 337 -15.18 1.34 14.66
N ALA A 338 -15.82 0.71 15.65
CA ALA A 338 -16.35 1.38 16.82
C ALA A 338 -15.31 1.43 17.94
N THR A 339 -15.14 2.60 18.53
CA THR A 339 -14.31 2.82 19.71
C THR A 339 -15.04 2.28 20.94
N ILE A 340 -14.41 1.36 21.67
CA ILE A 340 -14.94 0.78 22.91
C ILE A 340 -14.21 1.40 24.09
N ASN A 341 -14.98 2.06 24.96
CA ASN A 341 -14.47 2.70 26.17
C ASN A 341 -14.91 1.90 27.41
N ALA A 342 -14.01 1.80 28.40
CA ALA A 342 -14.30 1.27 29.72
C ALA A 342 -15.16 2.25 30.55
N ALA A 343 -15.61 1.80 31.72
CA ALA A 343 -16.28 2.66 32.68
C ALA A 343 -15.40 3.89 33.01
N GLY A 344 -15.97 5.10 32.94
CA GLY A 344 -15.24 6.36 33.10
C GLY A 344 -14.71 6.97 31.79
N GLY A 345 -15.01 6.37 30.62
CA GLY A 345 -14.66 6.94 29.32
C GLY A 345 -13.22 6.70 28.88
N LEU A 346 -12.50 5.80 29.55
CA LEU A 346 -11.15 5.42 29.17
C LEU A 346 -11.18 4.51 27.94
N PHE A 347 -10.39 4.83 26.93
CA PHE A 347 -10.23 3.99 25.74
C PHE A 347 -9.77 2.58 26.12
N GLN A 348 -10.39 1.56 25.52
CA GLN A 348 -10.04 0.15 25.73
C GLN A 348 -9.50 -0.48 24.45
N PHE A 349 -10.28 -0.48 23.38
CA PHE A 349 -9.88 -1.00 22.06
C PHE A 349 -10.87 -0.55 20.97
N ASP A 350 -10.47 -0.69 19.71
CA ASP A 350 -11.35 -0.53 18.56
C ASP A 350 -11.85 -1.87 18.05
N LYS A 351 -13.14 -1.97 17.72
CA LYS A 351 -13.75 -3.19 17.22
C LYS A 351 -14.44 -2.97 15.87
N PRO A 352 -14.18 -3.78 14.83
CA PRO A 352 -14.97 -3.73 13.61
C PRO A 352 -16.42 -4.12 13.93
N LEU A 353 -17.40 -3.42 13.36
CA LEU A 353 -18.81 -3.78 13.55
C LEU A 353 -19.24 -4.90 12.59
N PHE A 354 -18.93 -4.75 11.31
CA PHE A 354 -19.25 -5.71 10.24
C PHE A 354 -18.35 -5.43 9.03
N TYR A 355 -18.21 -6.38 8.11
CA TYR A 355 -17.51 -6.14 6.84
C TYR A 355 -18.48 -5.96 5.69
N VAL A 356 -18.26 -4.95 4.86
CA VAL A 356 -18.91 -4.77 3.54
C VAL A 356 -17.97 -5.32 2.48
N LYS A 357 -18.31 -6.43 1.83
CA LYS A 357 -17.48 -7.10 0.83
C LYS A 357 -17.84 -6.68 -0.59
N TYR A 358 -16.85 -6.32 -1.41
CA TYR A 358 -17.02 -5.85 -2.79
C TYR A 358 -17.00 -6.95 -3.85
#